data_AF-A0A3D3F4I0-F1
#
_entry.id   AF-A0A3D3F4I0-F1
#
_cell.length_a   1.000
_cell.length_b   1.000
_cell.length_c   1.000
_cell.angle_alpha   90.00
_cell.angle_beta   90.00
_cell.angle_gamma   90.00
#
_symmetry.space_group_name_H-M   'P 1'
#
loop_
_entity.id
_entity.type
_entity.pdbx_description
1 polymer ?
#
loop_
_entity_poly.entity_id
_entity_poly.type
_entity_poly.pdbx_seq_one_letter_code
_entity_poly.pdbx_strand_id
1 'polypeptide(L)'
;NAWMQYPVGMEFNPDTVRNEMNDFWAVISSPIAVNKFLHAVFSCWGFAAAFVLGVSSWYLLKKRHQDFALKSIKVGMIVGLSGFVLLAVTGDGSGHEVAQKQPMKLAAMEGLYHGKEGAGLIAVGMLNPAKQAYNDRVDPYLFKMEIPKLLSLLGYRDANAFVPGIENIIDGGYTLPDGTVALSFRERKERGEKAIQALADYKTATAEGRLDDAAQHKRILDENYAHFGYGYLESEADLVPDVPLTFYTFHLMVIIGCYFILFFLIVWYFVHKKKMHTERWLQYVALWSIPLAYIAGQCGWAVAEMGRQPWTIQDVLPVQ
;
A
#
# COMPACT_ATOMS: atom_id res chain seq x y z
N ASN A 1 -12.79 -0.77 0.06
CA ASN A 1 -11.33 -0.81 0.35
C ASN A 1 -10.66 0.55 0.11
N ALA A 2 -10.62 1.06 -1.12
CA ALA A 2 -9.92 2.32 -1.41
C ALA A 2 -10.36 3.52 -0.54
N TRP A 3 -11.67 3.71 -0.35
CA TRP A 3 -12.18 4.75 0.55
C TRP A 3 -11.70 4.59 2.00
N MET A 4 -11.54 3.36 2.50
CA MET A 4 -11.03 3.15 3.85
C MET A 4 -9.54 3.52 3.99
N GLN A 5 -8.81 3.61 2.88
CA GLN A 5 -7.39 4.00 2.82
C GLN A 5 -7.26 5.51 2.65
N TYR A 6 -8.23 6.14 2.00
CA TYR A 6 -8.29 7.58 1.81
C TYR A 6 -9.76 8.04 1.86
N PRO A 7 -10.28 8.33 3.06
CA PRO A 7 -11.68 8.66 3.23
C PRO A 7 -11.94 10.09 2.72
N VAL A 8 -12.64 10.17 1.59
CA VAL A 8 -13.04 11.42 0.92
C VAL A 8 -14.54 11.40 0.62
N GLY A 9 -15.14 12.55 0.33
CA GLY A 9 -16.56 12.66 0.02
C GLY A 9 -17.47 12.29 1.20
N MET A 10 -16.99 12.55 2.43
CA MET A 10 -17.72 12.37 3.66
C MET A 10 -17.63 13.60 4.57
N GLU A 11 -18.58 13.73 5.48
CA GLU A 11 -18.57 14.68 6.59
C GLU A 11 -19.07 13.97 7.86
N PHE A 12 -18.47 14.28 9.00
CA PHE A 12 -18.91 13.71 10.26
C PHE A 12 -20.13 14.45 10.80
N ASN A 13 -21.22 13.71 10.99
CA ASN A 13 -22.44 14.25 11.57
C ASN A 13 -22.45 13.95 13.09
N PRO A 14 -22.34 14.98 13.97
CA PRO A 14 -22.33 14.79 15.41
C PRO A 14 -23.68 14.38 16.00
N ASP A 15 -24.79 14.62 15.29
CA ASP A 15 -26.13 14.21 15.73
C ASP A 15 -26.33 12.70 15.59
N THR A 16 -25.87 12.14 14.46
CA THR A 16 -25.97 10.71 14.16
C THR A 16 -24.72 9.91 14.55
N VAL A 17 -23.65 10.61 14.96
CA VAL A 17 -22.35 10.06 15.40
C VAL A 17 -21.75 9.13 14.34
N ARG A 18 -21.79 9.56 13.08
CA ARG A 18 -21.24 8.80 11.95
C ARG A 18 -20.78 9.72 10.83
N ASN A 19 -19.89 9.20 9.99
CA ASN A 19 -19.56 9.83 8.72
C ASN A 19 -20.70 9.61 7.72
N GLU A 20 -21.22 10.70 7.17
CA GLU A 20 -22.27 10.72 6.15
C GLU A 20 -21.65 11.15 4.82
N MET A 21 -22.10 10.53 3.72
CA MET A 21 -21.59 10.83 2.40
C MET A 21 -22.12 12.18 1.92
N ASN A 22 -21.22 13.08 1.52
CA ASN A 22 -21.58 14.41 1.00
C ASN A 22 -21.24 14.56 -0.50
N ASP A 23 -20.29 13.79 -1.02
CA ASP A 23 -19.93 13.79 -2.44
C ASP A 23 -19.62 12.36 -2.93
N PHE A 24 -20.61 11.78 -3.60
CA PHE A 24 -20.52 10.44 -4.18
C PHE A 24 -19.45 10.33 -5.28
N TRP A 25 -19.28 11.39 -6.08
CA TRP A 25 -18.34 11.36 -7.20
C TRP A 25 -16.90 11.43 -6.69
N ALA A 26 -16.63 12.25 -5.67
CA ALA A 26 -15.33 12.29 -5.01
C ALA A 26 -14.90 10.90 -4.47
N VAL A 27 -15.83 10.09 -3.98
CA VAL A 27 -15.55 8.72 -3.51
C VAL A 27 -15.13 7.81 -4.66
N ILE A 28 -15.89 7.78 -5.76
CA ILE A 28 -15.67 6.83 -6.86
C ILE A 28 -14.51 7.26 -7.77
N SER A 29 -14.37 8.55 -8.05
CA SER A 29 -13.30 9.08 -8.92
C SER A 29 -12.02 9.42 -8.15
N SER A 30 -11.92 9.03 -6.87
CA SER A 30 -10.69 9.20 -6.08
C SER A 30 -9.50 8.53 -6.78
N PRO A 31 -8.34 9.20 -6.89
CA PRO A 31 -7.14 8.63 -7.51
C PRO A 31 -6.77 7.25 -6.94
N ILE A 32 -6.81 7.13 -5.60
CA ILE A 32 -6.52 5.88 -4.89
C ILE A 32 -7.54 4.78 -5.25
N ALA A 33 -8.80 5.14 -5.50
CA ALA A 33 -9.82 4.18 -5.91
C ALA A 33 -9.58 3.67 -7.33
N VAL A 34 -9.33 4.59 -8.27
CA VAL A 34 -9.05 4.25 -9.68
C VAL A 34 -7.79 3.39 -9.78
N ASN A 35 -6.72 3.80 -9.10
CA ASN A 35 -5.45 3.12 -9.18
C ASN A 35 -5.48 1.73 -8.52
N LYS A 36 -6.09 1.60 -7.32
CA LYS A 36 -6.31 0.28 -6.69
C LYS A 36 -7.19 -0.64 -7.54
N PHE A 37 -8.24 -0.10 -8.16
CA PHE A 37 -9.10 -0.87 -9.06
C PHE A 37 -8.29 -1.44 -10.23
N LEU A 38 -7.56 -0.57 -10.93
CA LEU A 38 -6.73 -0.98 -12.07
C LEU A 38 -5.66 -1.99 -11.65
N HIS A 39 -4.95 -1.74 -10.56
CA HIS A 39 -3.92 -2.64 -10.03
C HIS A 39 -4.49 -4.03 -9.69
N ALA A 40 -5.65 -4.08 -9.01
CA ALA A 40 -6.31 -5.34 -8.68
C ALA A 40 -6.80 -6.10 -9.93
N VAL A 41 -7.38 -5.41 -10.91
CA VAL A 41 -7.86 -6.02 -12.16
C VAL A 41 -6.70 -6.57 -12.98
N PHE A 42 -5.60 -5.81 -13.13
CA PHE A 42 -4.42 -6.27 -13.84
C PHE A 42 -3.72 -7.43 -13.12
N SER A 43 -3.83 -7.50 -11.79
CA SER A 43 -3.37 -8.66 -10.99
C SER A 43 -4.15 -9.92 -11.36
N CYS A 44 -5.48 -9.83 -11.52
CA CYS A 44 -6.28 -10.94 -12.01
C CYS A 44 -5.88 -11.38 -13.43
N TRP A 45 -5.58 -10.43 -14.32
CA TRP A 45 -5.10 -10.74 -15.68
C TRP A 45 -3.74 -11.47 -15.64
N GLY A 46 -2.78 -10.96 -14.85
CA GLY A 46 -1.48 -11.57 -14.67
C GLY A 46 -1.57 -12.99 -14.10
N PHE A 47 -2.41 -13.19 -13.08
CA PHE A 47 -2.67 -14.51 -12.49
C PHE A 47 -3.28 -15.48 -13.49
N ALA A 48 -4.35 -15.08 -14.20
CA ALA A 48 -4.99 -15.92 -15.21
C ALA A 48 -4.03 -16.29 -16.35
N ALA A 49 -3.21 -15.34 -16.80
CA ALA A 49 -2.18 -15.59 -17.81
C ALA A 49 -1.12 -16.59 -17.34
N ALA A 50 -0.60 -16.44 -16.10
CA ALA A 50 0.34 -17.38 -15.51
C ALA A 50 -0.26 -18.78 -15.40
N PHE A 51 -1.53 -18.88 -14.99
CA PHE A 51 -2.26 -20.16 -14.91
C PHE A 51 -2.40 -20.83 -16.29
N VAL A 52 -2.90 -20.10 -17.29
CA VAL A 52 -3.04 -20.61 -18.67
C VAL A 52 -1.70 -21.08 -19.22
N LEU A 53 -0.65 -20.30 -18.99
CA LEU A 53 0.69 -20.61 -19.48
C LEU A 53 1.27 -21.86 -18.80
N GLY A 54 1.09 -22.00 -17.48
CA GLY A 54 1.57 -23.15 -16.73
C GLY A 54 0.84 -24.43 -17.08
N VAL A 55 -0.50 -24.40 -17.19
CA VAL A 55 -1.30 -25.57 -17.62
C VAL A 55 -0.98 -25.97 -19.06
N SER A 56 -0.86 -25.00 -19.97
CA SER A 56 -0.48 -25.28 -21.36
C SER A 56 0.93 -25.85 -21.45
N SER A 57 1.87 -25.37 -20.62
CA SER A 57 3.22 -25.92 -20.53
C SER A 57 3.24 -27.34 -19.98
N TRP A 58 2.34 -27.67 -19.03
CA TRP A 58 2.13 -29.03 -18.58
C TRP A 58 1.61 -29.97 -19.69
N TYR A 59 0.68 -29.50 -20.53
CA TYR A 59 0.26 -30.25 -21.72
C TYR A 59 1.43 -30.53 -22.67
N LEU A 60 2.31 -29.56 -22.91
CA LEU A 60 3.52 -29.77 -23.72
C LEU A 60 4.46 -30.81 -23.09
N LEU A 61 4.70 -30.73 -21.77
CA LEU A 61 5.52 -31.71 -21.03
C LEU A 61 4.97 -33.14 -21.13
N LYS A 62 3.64 -33.28 -21.15
CA LYS A 62 2.94 -34.57 -21.28
C LYS A 62 2.72 -34.99 -22.74
N LYS A 63 3.17 -34.19 -23.72
CA LYS A 63 2.95 -34.41 -25.16
C LYS A 63 1.45 -34.56 -25.52
N ARG A 64 0.58 -33.80 -24.86
CA ARG A 64 -0.88 -33.80 -25.07
C ARG A 64 -1.32 -32.49 -25.73
N HIS A 65 -2.28 -32.57 -26.65
CA HIS A 65 -2.95 -31.42 -27.29
C HIS A 65 -1.99 -30.26 -27.65
N GLN A 66 -0.85 -30.58 -28.27
CA GLN A 66 0.27 -29.64 -28.39
C GLN A 66 -0.07 -28.37 -29.20
N ASP A 67 -0.84 -28.51 -30.27
CA ASP A 67 -1.28 -27.35 -31.07
C ASP A 67 -2.16 -26.39 -30.25
N PHE A 68 -3.12 -26.94 -29.50
CA PHE A 68 -3.96 -26.16 -28.59
C PHE A 68 -3.12 -25.48 -27.50
N ALA A 69 -2.17 -26.20 -26.90
CA ALA A 69 -1.28 -25.67 -25.87
C ALA A 69 -0.40 -24.52 -26.40
N LEU A 70 0.18 -24.66 -27.61
CA LEU A 70 1.00 -23.61 -28.22
C LEU A 70 0.19 -22.35 -28.56
N LYS A 71 -1.06 -22.50 -29.03
CA LYS A 71 -1.97 -21.38 -29.28
C LYS A 71 -2.36 -20.68 -27.97
N SER A 72 -2.66 -21.45 -26.93
CA SER A 72 -3.00 -20.94 -25.59
C SER A 72 -1.82 -20.19 -24.96
N ILE A 73 -0.60 -20.72 -25.10
CA ILE A 73 0.63 -20.05 -24.65
C ILE A 73 0.82 -18.69 -25.32
N LYS A 74 0.54 -18.58 -26.63
CA LYS A 74 0.67 -17.30 -27.34
C LYS A 74 -0.25 -16.23 -26.77
N VAL A 75 -1.52 -16.57 -26.54
CA VAL A 75 -2.51 -15.65 -25.96
C VAL A 75 -2.15 -15.31 -24.51
N GLY A 76 -1.85 -16.33 -23.70
CA GLY A 76 -1.44 -16.15 -22.31
C GLY A 76 -0.19 -15.30 -22.16
N MET A 77 0.77 -15.44 -23.07
CA MET A 77 1.98 -14.61 -23.09
C MET A 77 1.67 -13.13 -23.34
N ILE A 78 0.80 -12.81 -24.30
CA ILE A 78 0.45 -11.41 -24.61
C ILE A 78 -0.31 -10.77 -23.44
N VAL A 79 -1.33 -11.47 -22.93
CA VAL A 79 -2.13 -10.99 -21.78
C VAL A 79 -1.26 -10.87 -20.54
N GLY A 80 -0.38 -11.85 -20.28
CA GLY A 80 0.53 -11.85 -19.14
C GLY A 80 1.55 -10.72 -19.20
N LEU A 81 2.24 -10.56 -20.33
CA LEU A 81 3.21 -9.47 -20.49
C LEU A 81 2.54 -8.11 -20.32
N SER A 82 1.39 -7.90 -20.97
CA SER A 82 0.63 -6.65 -20.86
C SER A 82 0.15 -6.41 -19.43
N GLY A 83 -0.42 -7.44 -18.79
CA GLY A 83 -0.91 -7.38 -17.42
C GLY A 83 0.19 -7.03 -16.42
N PHE A 84 1.36 -7.67 -16.50
CA PHE A 84 2.48 -7.39 -15.59
C PHE A 84 3.16 -6.04 -15.83
N VAL A 85 3.22 -5.55 -17.09
CA VAL A 85 3.68 -4.19 -17.37
C VAL A 85 2.70 -3.15 -16.80
N LEU A 86 1.39 -3.35 -17.00
CA LEU A 86 0.36 -2.47 -16.44
C LEU A 86 0.32 -2.53 -14.90
N LEU A 87 0.60 -3.68 -14.30
CA LEU A 87 0.81 -3.82 -12.85
C LEU A 87 2.00 -3.00 -12.36
N ALA A 88 3.12 -2.99 -13.07
CA ALA A 88 4.28 -2.19 -12.67
C ALA A 88 3.95 -0.68 -12.71
N VAL A 89 3.23 -0.22 -13.75
CA VAL A 89 2.80 1.19 -13.87
C VAL A 89 1.84 1.59 -12.76
N THR A 90 0.80 0.79 -12.52
CA THR A 90 -0.18 1.07 -11.45
C THR A 90 0.40 0.85 -10.05
N GLY A 91 1.40 -0.02 -9.91
CA GLY A 91 2.14 -0.26 -8.69
C GLY A 91 3.02 0.94 -8.32
N ASP A 92 3.74 1.51 -9.29
CA ASP A 92 4.48 2.78 -9.12
C ASP A 92 3.53 3.93 -8.75
N GLY A 93 2.38 4.04 -9.44
CA GLY A 93 1.33 4.98 -9.07
C GLY A 93 0.86 4.79 -7.62
N SER A 94 0.69 3.53 -7.19
CA SER A 94 0.26 3.21 -5.82
C SER A 94 1.33 3.59 -4.80
N GLY A 95 2.61 3.34 -5.10
CA GLY A 95 3.74 3.75 -4.26
C GLY A 95 3.80 5.27 -4.07
N HIS A 96 3.59 6.03 -5.15
CA HIS A 96 3.50 7.48 -5.09
C HIS A 96 2.33 7.96 -4.22
N GLU A 97 1.12 7.41 -4.41
CA GLU A 97 -0.04 7.78 -3.60
C GLU A 97 0.15 7.44 -2.11
N VAL A 98 0.74 6.29 -1.80
CA VAL A 98 1.08 5.90 -0.42
C VAL A 98 2.11 6.85 0.18
N ALA A 99 3.12 7.28 -0.58
CA ALA A 99 4.10 8.27 -0.10
C ALA A 99 3.45 9.60 0.30
N GLN A 100 2.44 10.04 -0.46
CA GLN A 100 1.77 11.32 -0.22
C GLN A 100 0.68 11.24 0.86
N LYS A 101 -0.04 10.11 0.97
CA LYS A 101 -1.24 9.99 1.81
C LYS A 101 -1.06 9.08 3.03
N GLN A 102 -0.11 8.15 3.01
CA GLN A 102 0.13 7.18 4.08
C GLN A 102 1.64 6.97 4.29
N PRO A 103 2.37 8.00 4.74
CA PRO A 103 3.83 7.92 4.87
C PRO A 103 4.28 6.82 5.85
N MET A 104 3.49 6.51 6.90
CA MET A 104 3.81 5.43 7.84
C MET A 104 3.87 4.07 7.14
N LYS A 105 2.94 3.84 6.21
CA LYS A 105 2.91 2.62 5.42
C LYS A 105 4.09 2.52 4.46
N LEU A 106 4.46 3.61 3.80
CA LEU A 106 5.68 3.64 2.96
C LEU A 106 6.92 3.33 3.81
N ALA A 107 7.04 3.97 4.97
CA ALA A 107 8.17 3.77 5.87
C ALA A 107 8.25 2.31 6.35
N ALA A 108 7.10 1.66 6.63
CA ALA A 108 7.05 0.25 6.96
C ALA A 108 7.39 -0.67 5.77
N MET A 109 6.91 -0.36 4.56
CA MET A 109 7.22 -1.10 3.33
C MET A 109 8.73 -1.13 3.05
N GLU A 110 9.42 -0.03 3.32
CA GLU A 110 10.86 0.16 3.06
C GLU A 110 11.72 -0.02 4.31
N GLY A 111 11.14 -0.38 5.46
CA GLY A 111 11.85 -0.47 6.75
C GLY A 111 12.66 0.78 7.08
N LEU A 112 12.12 1.96 6.73
CA LEU A 112 12.77 3.26 6.87
C LEU A 112 12.43 3.86 8.25
N TYR A 113 13.32 3.66 9.22
CA TYR A 113 13.13 4.21 10.58
C TYR A 113 13.50 5.68 10.66
N HIS A 114 14.64 6.06 10.09
CA HIS A 114 15.11 7.45 10.02
C HIS A 114 14.90 8.00 8.61
N GLY A 115 14.19 9.12 8.50
CA GLY A 115 13.99 9.80 7.24
C GLY A 115 15.29 10.43 6.72
N LYS A 116 15.40 10.48 5.39
CA LYS A 116 16.56 11.03 4.71
C LYS A 116 16.18 11.66 3.37
N GLU A 117 16.95 12.65 2.96
CA GLU A 117 16.93 13.16 1.58
C GLU A 117 17.58 12.13 0.65
N GLY A 118 17.01 11.97 -0.55
CA GLY A 118 17.51 11.01 -1.53
C GLY A 118 17.50 9.56 -1.02
N ALA A 119 16.42 9.18 -0.35
CA ALA A 119 16.20 7.84 0.16
C ALA A 119 16.35 6.78 -0.95
N GLY A 120 17.10 5.72 -0.64
CA GLY A 120 17.25 4.58 -1.53
C GLY A 120 16.08 3.62 -1.39
N LEU A 121 15.74 2.93 -2.48
CA LEU A 121 14.79 1.82 -2.46
C LEU A 121 15.54 0.55 -2.03
N ILE A 122 15.01 -0.20 -1.07
CA ILE A 122 15.60 -1.48 -0.69
C ILE A 122 15.26 -2.52 -1.77
N ALA A 123 16.27 -3.03 -2.47
CA ALA A 123 16.07 -4.09 -3.48
C ALA A 123 15.98 -5.47 -2.81
N VAL A 124 16.84 -5.71 -1.83
CA VAL A 124 16.86 -6.91 -1.00
C VAL A 124 17.33 -6.51 0.41
N GLY A 125 16.62 -6.92 1.44
CA GLY A 125 17.00 -6.67 2.83
C GLY A 125 16.55 -7.76 3.77
N MET A 126 17.27 -7.89 4.88
CA MET A 126 16.93 -8.73 6.02
C MET A 126 16.84 -7.85 7.25
N LEU A 127 15.63 -7.71 7.79
CA LEU A 127 15.38 -6.93 8.99
C LEU A 127 15.98 -7.61 10.21
N ASN A 128 16.45 -6.80 11.16
CA ASN A 128 17.01 -7.24 12.42
C ASN A 128 15.88 -7.56 13.43
N PRO A 129 15.69 -8.83 13.84
CA PRO A 129 14.66 -9.18 14.82
C PRO A 129 14.88 -8.54 16.20
N ALA A 130 16.09 -8.04 16.50
CA ALA A 130 16.35 -7.31 17.74
C ALA A 130 15.78 -5.88 17.74
N LYS A 131 15.40 -5.34 16.58
CA LYS A 131 14.66 -4.07 16.47
C LYS A 131 13.22 -4.31 16.88
N GLN A 132 12.80 -3.68 17.97
CA GLN A 132 11.47 -3.88 18.59
C GLN A 132 10.69 -2.57 18.72
N ALA A 133 11.37 -1.45 18.91
CA ALA A 133 10.75 -0.13 18.98
C ALA A 133 11.30 0.78 17.90
N TYR A 134 10.56 1.84 17.55
CA TYR A 134 11.03 2.78 16.54
C TYR A 134 12.32 3.48 16.96
N ASN A 135 12.49 3.77 18.26
CA ASN A 135 13.57 4.57 18.86
C ASN A 135 14.62 3.78 19.68
N ASP A 136 14.65 2.44 19.59
CA ASP A 136 15.55 1.58 20.40
C ASP A 136 17.05 1.66 20.03
N ARG A 137 17.45 2.53 19.09
CA ARG A 137 18.82 2.70 18.55
C ARG A 137 19.46 1.42 17.98
N VAL A 138 18.70 0.36 17.79
CA VAL A 138 19.15 -0.87 17.14
C VAL A 138 19.12 -0.65 15.61
N ASP A 139 20.14 -1.13 14.89
CA ASP A 139 20.13 -1.05 13.43
C ASP A 139 18.98 -1.91 12.87
N PRO A 140 18.12 -1.37 11.98
CA PRO A 140 16.97 -2.09 11.48
C PRO A 140 17.32 -3.24 10.53
N TYR A 141 18.56 -3.34 10.04
CA TYR A 141 18.98 -4.33 9.06
C TYR A 141 20.15 -5.18 9.56
N LEU A 142 20.04 -6.50 9.36
CA LEU A 142 21.21 -7.38 9.38
C LEU A 142 21.99 -7.27 8.07
N PHE A 143 21.27 -7.06 6.97
CA PHE A 143 21.83 -6.85 5.64
C PHE A 143 20.83 -6.06 4.79
N LYS A 144 21.33 -5.14 3.96
CA LYS A 144 20.53 -4.43 2.96
C LYS A 144 21.33 -4.14 1.69
N MET A 145 20.63 -4.21 0.56
CA MET A 145 21.07 -3.72 -0.74
C MET A 145 20.08 -2.65 -1.18
N GLU A 146 20.51 -1.38 -1.15
CA GLU A 146 19.68 -0.24 -1.55
C GLU A 146 20.11 0.29 -2.93
N ILE A 147 19.14 0.71 -3.73
CA ILE A 147 19.36 1.48 -4.96
C ILE A 147 19.24 2.96 -4.58
N PRO A 148 20.35 3.73 -4.58
CA PRO A 148 20.36 5.10 -4.10
C PRO A 148 19.33 5.99 -4.80
N LYS A 149 18.68 6.88 -4.04
CA LYS A 149 17.71 7.87 -4.51
C LYS A 149 16.44 7.35 -5.18
N LEU A 150 16.31 6.04 -5.38
CA LEU A 150 15.18 5.47 -6.12
C LEU A 150 13.87 5.60 -5.36
N LEU A 151 13.86 5.46 -4.04
CA LEU A 151 12.64 5.62 -3.24
C LEU A 151 12.14 7.07 -3.28
N SER A 152 13.03 8.06 -3.12
CA SER A 152 12.66 9.47 -3.28
C SER A 152 12.09 9.74 -4.68
N LEU A 153 12.73 9.22 -5.73
CA LEU A 153 12.27 9.40 -7.10
C LEU A 153 10.88 8.79 -7.36
N LEU A 154 10.63 7.56 -6.89
CA LEU A 154 9.34 6.89 -7.11
C LEU A 154 8.24 7.51 -6.23
N GLY A 155 8.54 7.75 -4.95
CA GLY A 155 7.58 8.27 -3.97
C GLY A 155 7.19 9.74 -4.18
N TYR A 156 8.15 10.59 -4.56
CA TYR A 156 7.95 12.05 -4.61
C TYR A 156 8.23 12.67 -5.98
N ARG A 157 8.65 11.87 -6.97
CA ARG A 157 9.03 12.35 -8.32
C ARG A 157 10.23 13.30 -8.31
N ASP A 158 11.01 13.29 -7.24
CA ASP A 158 12.26 14.02 -7.08
C ASP A 158 13.29 13.13 -6.36
N ALA A 159 14.44 12.93 -7.00
CA ALA A 159 15.52 12.08 -6.49
C ALA A 159 16.19 12.63 -5.21
N ASN A 160 15.96 13.89 -4.84
CA ASN A 160 16.50 14.48 -3.60
C ASN A 160 15.40 14.79 -2.57
N ALA A 161 14.14 14.43 -2.83
CA ALA A 161 13.07 14.65 -1.86
C ALA A 161 13.35 13.94 -0.53
N PHE A 162 12.98 14.62 0.56
CA PHE A 162 12.99 14.05 1.89
C PHE A 162 11.88 13.00 2.03
N VAL A 163 12.26 11.77 2.35
CA VAL A 163 11.31 10.69 2.64
C VAL A 163 11.25 10.52 4.16
N PRO A 164 10.10 10.74 4.81
CA PRO A 164 9.99 10.62 6.25
C PRO A 164 10.08 9.15 6.68
N GLY A 165 10.90 8.89 7.70
CA GLY A 165 10.96 7.58 8.36
C GLY A 165 9.96 7.49 9.51
N ILE A 166 9.83 6.30 10.10
CA ILE A 166 8.94 6.03 11.24
C ILE A 166 9.14 7.05 12.38
N GLU A 167 10.39 7.38 12.73
CA GLU A 167 10.70 8.39 13.75
C GLU A 167 10.15 9.75 13.40
N ASN A 168 10.40 10.25 12.18
CA ASN A 168 9.90 11.57 11.77
C ASN A 168 8.38 11.61 11.75
N ILE A 169 7.73 10.50 11.44
CA ILE A 169 6.27 10.41 11.40
C ILE A 169 5.69 10.41 12.81
N ILE A 170 6.38 9.86 13.80
CA ILE A 170 5.94 9.89 15.21
C ILE A 170 6.27 11.23 15.84
N ASP A 171 7.50 11.71 15.69
CA ASP A 171 7.98 12.92 16.35
C ASP A 171 7.51 14.22 15.66
N GLY A 172 7.10 14.12 14.38
CA GLY A 172 6.72 15.28 13.57
C GLY A 172 7.92 16.12 13.16
N GLY A 173 7.67 17.40 12.85
CA GLY A 173 8.71 18.40 12.60
C GLY A 173 9.32 18.39 11.19
N TYR A 174 8.95 17.46 10.32
CA TYR A 174 9.35 17.46 8.91
C TYR A 174 8.36 18.24 8.04
N THR A 175 8.84 18.74 6.91
CA THR A 175 8.03 19.51 5.96
C THR A 175 7.15 18.58 5.13
N LEU A 176 5.85 18.85 5.11
CA LEU A 176 4.89 18.19 4.25
C LEU A 176 4.94 18.75 2.82
N PRO A 177 4.40 18.04 1.82
CA PRO A 177 4.36 18.51 0.43
C PRO A 177 3.64 19.86 0.23
N ASP A 178 2.76 20.24 1.16
CA ASP A 178 2.04 21.53 1.15
C ASP A 178 2.81 22.68 1.83
N GLY A 179 4.03 22.42 2.31
CA GLY A 179 4.89 23.37 2.99
C GLY A 179 4.58 23.54 4.48
N THR A 180 3.58 22.84 5.01
CA THR A 180 3.29 22.85 6.45
C THR A 180 4.23 21.90 7.21
N VAL A 181 4.32 22.09 8.53
CA VAL A 181 5.11 21.22 9.41
C VAL A 181 4.22 20.07 9.86
N ALA A 182 4.71 18.84 9.69
CA ALA A 182 4.02 17.64 10.15
C ALA A 182 3.89 17.65 11.67
N LEU A 183 2.66 17.43 12.16
CA LEU A 183 2.37 17.31 13.58
C LEU A 183 2.94 16.01 14.14
N SER A 184 3.45 16.06 15.36
CA SER A 184 3.82 14.89 16.14
C SER A 184 2.58 14.01 16.43
N PHE A 185 2.81 12.76 16.81
CA PHE A 185 1.77 11.86 17.32
C PHE A 185 1.06 12.47 18.53
N ARG A 186 1.82 13.08 19.45
CA ARG A 186 1.27 13.69 20.67
C ARG A 186 0.32 14.84 20.35
N GLU A 187 0.72 15.74 19.46
CA GLU A 187 -0.16 16.84 19.02
C GLU A 187 -1.41 16.32 18.31
N ARG A 188 -1.29 15.27 17.47
CA ARG A 188 -2.45 14.65 16.81
C ARG A 188 -3.37 13.97 17.83
N LYS A 189 -2.83 13.26 18.80
CA LYS A 189 -3.58 12.64 19.89
C LYS A 189 -4.32 13.68 20.72
N GLU A 190 -3.66 14.75 21.13
CA GLU A 190 -4.30 15.85 21.87
C GLU A 190 -5.44 16.50 21.08
N ARG A 191 -5.28 16.68 19.77
CA ARG A 191 -6.37 17.17 18.90
C ARG A 191 -7.52 16.16 18.80
N GLY A 192 -7.21 14.87 18.68
CA GLY A 192 -8.19 13.79 18.69
C GLY A 192 -8.99 13.75 20.00
N GLU A 193 -8.32 13.82 21.15
CA GLU A 193 -8.95 13.89 22.48
C GLU A 193 -9.84 15.13 22.61
N LYS A 194 -9.39 16.30 22.13
CA LYS A 194 -10.23 17.51 22.05
C LYS A 194 -11.46 17.31 21.20
N ALA A 195 -11.35 16.64 20.05
CA ALA A 195 -12.49 16.35 19.17
C ALA A 195 -13.50 15.41 19.85
N ILE A 196 -13.02 14.36 20.54
CA ILE A 196 -13.85 13.43 21.30
C ILE A 196 -14.60 14.15 22.43
N GLN A 197 -13.90 14.99 23.19
CA GLN A 197 -14.52 15.79 24.25
C GLN A 197 -15.54 16.77 23.67
N ALA A 198 -15.20 17.48 22.59
CA ALA A 198 -16.11 18.41 21.93
C ALA A 198 -17.39 17.72 21.43
N LEU A 199 -17.30 16.48 20.95
CA LEU A 199 -18.47 15.68 20.59
C LEU A 199 -19.34 15.35 21.82
N ALA A 200 -18.75 14.99 22.96
CA ALA A 200 -19.48 14.73 24.19
C ALA A 200 -20.18 15.99 24.72
N ASP A 201 -19.48 17.13 24.68
CA ASP A 201 -20.01 18.42 25.11
C ASP A 201 -21.12 18.92 24.17
N TYR A 202 -20.93 18.75 22.85
CA TYR A 202 -21.96 19.05 21.84
C TYR A 202 -23.26 18.30 22.15
N LYS A 203 -23.18 17.00 22.41
CA LYS A 203 -24.37 16.19 22.72
C LYS A 203 -25.05 16.64 24.00
N THR A 204 -24.26 17.00 25.01
CA THR A 204 -24.79 17.50 26.29
C THR A 204 -25.49 18.85 26.12
N ALA A 205 -24.85 19.81 25.44
CA ALA A 205 -25.42 21.12 25.16
C ALA A 205 -26.71 21.03 24.31
N THR A 206 -26.73 20.16 23.30
CA THR A 206 -27.92 19.91 22.46
C THR A 206 -29.05 19.30 23.27
N ALA A 207 -28.76 18.34 24.16
CA ALA A 207 -29.77 17.73 25.04
C ALA A 207 -30.37 18.74 26.05
N GLU A 208 -29.57 19.71 26.49
CA GLU A 208 -29.99 20.78 27.42
C GLU A 208 -30.62 22.00 26.72
N GLY A 209 -30.68 22.01 25.38
CA GLY A 209 -31.20 23.14 24.60
C GLY A 209 -30.29 24.37 24.55
N ARG A 210 -29.01 24.23 24.92
CA ARG A 210 -27.99 25.30 24.86
C ARG A 210 -27.41 25.40 23.45
N LEU A 211 -28.16 26.03 22.54
CA LEU A 211 -27.85 26.04 21.10
C LEU A 211 -26.53 26.76 20.75
N ASP A 212 -26.21 27.86 21.44
CA ASP A 212 -24.97 28.61 21.18
C ASP A 212 -23.73 27.81 21.61
N ASP A 213 -23.81 27.14 22.76
CA ASP A 213 -22.75 26.27 23.26
C ASP A 213 -22.57 25.05 22.34
N ALA A 214 -23.68 24.44 21.89
CA ALA A 214 -23.64 23.36 20.93
C ALA A 214 -22.95 23.80 19.62
N ALA A 215 -23.27 24.98 19.10
CA ALA A 215 -22.61 25.52 17.90
C ALA A 215 -21.10 25.73 18.12
N GLN A 216 -20.69 26.18 19.31
CA GLN A 216 -19.27 26.32 19.65
C GLN A 216 -18.57 24.96 19.72
N HIS A 217 -19.14 23.98 20.40
CA HIS A 217 -18.56 22.62 20.49
C HIS A 217 -18.49 21.95 19.11
N LYS A 218 -19.47 22.17 18.23
CA LYS A 218 -19.42 21.68 16.85
C LYS A 218 -18.23 22.26 16.08
N ARG A 219 -17.94 23.56 16.22
CA ARG A 219 -16.76 24.15 15.55
C ARG A 219 -15.46 23.54 16.04
N ILE A 220 -15.31 23.33 17.35
CA ILE A 220 -14.13 22.68 17.94
C ILE A 220 -13.98 21.26 17.41
N LEU A 221 -15.08 20.52 17.30
CA LEU A 221 -15.11 19.19 16.71
C LEU A 221 -14.66 19.23 15.24
N ASP A 222 -15.27 20.08 14.41
CA ASP A 222 -14.97 20.17 12.97
C ASP A 222 -13.49 20.53 12.71
N GLU A 223 -12.91 21.45 13.50
CA GLU A 223 -11.50 21.87 13.40
C GLU A 223 -10.51 20.76 13.76
N ASN A 224 -10.89 19.83 14.64
CA ASN A 224 -10.01 18.78 15.14
C ASN A 224 -10.34 17.39 14.57
N TYR A 225 -11.41 17.26 13.78
CA TYR A 225 -11.92 15.96 13.30
C TYR A 225 -10.90 15.16 12.48
N ALA A 226 -10.01 15.84 11.76
CA ALA A 226 -8.93 15.20 10.99
C ALA A 226 -8.01 14.31 11.85
N HIS A 227 -8.01 14.48 13.17
CA HIS A 227 -7.24 13.68 14.11
C HIS A 227 -8.10 12.87 15.08
N PHE A 228 -9.42 12.79 14.84
CA PHE A 228 -10.37 12.13 15.74
C PHE A 228 -9.95 10.71 16.12
N GLY A 229 -9.49 9.91 15.15
CA GLY A 229 -9.05 8.53 15.39
C GLY A 229 -7.82 8.42 16.29
N TYR A 230 -6.94 9.42 16.33
CA TYR A 230 -5.73 9.42 17.14
C TYR A 230 -6.01 9.53 18.63
N GLY A 231 -7.15 10.12 19.02
CA GLY A 231 -7.55 10.23 20.42
C GLY A 231 -7.85 8.88 21.08
N TYR A 232 -8.01 7.82 20.29
CA TYR A 232 -8.22 6.45 20.78
C TYR A 232 -6.94 5.61 20.87
N LEU A 233 -5.80 6.11 20.37
CA LEU A 233 -4.53 5.39 20.44
C LEU A 233 -3.87 5.62 21.80
N GLU A 234 -3.35 4.56 22.43
CA GLU A 234 -2.76 4.68 23.76
C GLU A 234 -1.32 5.21 23.68
N SER A 235 -0.54 4.67 22.75
CA SER A 235 0.89 4.92 22.63
C SER A 235 1.35 5.23 21.21
N GLU A 236 2.54 5.82 21.10
CA GLU A 236 3.23 6.08 19.83
C GLU A 236 3.50 4.77 19.06
N ALA A 237 3.69 3.65 19.78
CA ALA A 237 3.95 2.35 19.18
C ALA A 237 2.73 1.81 18.42
N ASP A 238 1.51 2.13 18.86
CA ASP A 238 0.28 1.65 18.24
C ASP A 238 0.10 2.21 16.82
N LEU A 239 0.70 3.37 16.52
CA LEU A 239 0.66 3.98 15.19
C LEU A 239 1.44 3.17 14.14
N VAL A 240 2.41 2.36 14.57
CA VAL A 240 3.33 1.66 13.67
C VAL A 240 2.73 0.30 13.28
N PRO A 241 2.42 0.04 12.00
CA PRO A 241 2.00 -1.29 11.55
C PRO A 241 3.15 -2.30 11.73
N ASP A 242 2.84 -3.60 11.63
CA ASP A 242 3.86 -4.65 11.64
C ASP A 242 4.87 -4.44 10.49
N VAL A 243 6.04 -3.89 10.83
CA VAL A 243 7.09 -3.53 9.88
C VAL A 243 7.64 -4.77 9.20
N PRO A 244 8.04 -5.85 9.90
CA PRO A 244 8.47 -7.09 9.24
C PRO A 244 7.47 -7.63 8.22
N LEU A 245 6.20 -7.77 8.60
CA LEU A 245 5.17 -8.30 7.72
C LEU A 245 5.01 -7.43 6.48
N THR A 246 4.90 -6.12 6.66
CA THR A 246 4.70 -5.16 5.56
C THR A 246 5.92 -5.12 4.64
N PHE A 247 7.13 -5.08 5.21
CA PHE A 247 8.39 -5.06 4.47
C PHE A 247 8.55 -6.32 3.61
N TYR A 248 8.47 -7.51 4.20
CA TYR A 248 8.75 -8.75 3.46
C TYR A 248 7.69 -9.04 2.41
N THR A 249 6.41 -8.77 2.69
CA THR A 249 5.34 -8.96 1.70
C THR A 249 5.46 -7.98 0.55
N PHE A 250 5.84 -6.72 0.80
CA PHE A 250 6.08 -5.74 -0.25
C PHE A 250 7.23 -6.16 -1.18
N HIS A 251 8.39 -6.49 -0.60
CA HIS A 251 9.56 -6.88 -1.38
C HIS A 251 9.31 -8.17 -2.17
N LEU A 252 8.69 -9.17 -1.55
CA LEU A 252 8.37 -10.43 -2.22
C LEU A 252 7.40 -10.20 -3.40
N MET A 253 6.38 -9.36 -3.21
CA MET A 253 5.46 -8.99 -4.29
C MET A 253 6.19 -8.32 -5.47
N VAL A 254 7.03 -7.32 -5.20
CA VAL A 254 7.76 -6.58 -6.24
C VAL A 254 8.74 -7.50 -6.98
N ILE A 255 9.50 -8.34 -6.25
CA ILE A 255 10.44 -9.30 -6.84
C ILE A 255 9.70 -10.28 -7.76
N ILE A 256 8.58 -10.84 -7.31
CA ILE A 256 7.77 -11.75 -8.13
C ILE A 256 7.19 -11.02 -9.35
N GLY A 257 6.72 -9.78 -9.21
CA GLY A 257 6.23 -8.96 -10.31
C GLY A 257 7.30 -8.73 -11.38
N CYS A 258 8.50 -8.32 -10.98
CA CYS A 258 9.66 -8.16 -11.87
C CYS A 258 10.04 -9.49 -12.55
N TYR A 259 10.02 -10.60 -11.79
CA TYR A 259 10.23 -11.95 -12.34
C TYR A 259 9.23 -12.25 -13.45
N PHE A 260 7.94 -11.95 -13.27
CA PHE A 260 6.93 -12.25 -14.28
C PHE A 260 7.10 -11.43 -15.55
N ILE A 261 7.48 -10.15 -15.45
CA ILE A 261 7.81 -9.34 -16.64
C ILE A 261 8.94 -10.02 -17.44
N LEU A 262 10.04 -10.36 -16.78
CA LEU A 262 11.17 -11.05 -17.42
C LEU A 262 10.77 -12.41 -17.97
N PHE A 263 10.00 -13.18 -17.22
CA PHE A 263 9.53 -14.51 -17.60
C PHE A 263 8.67 -14.44 -18.87
N PHE A 264 7.71 -13.53 -18.96
CA PHE A 264 6.88 -13.37 -20.15
C PHE A 264 7.68 -12.86 -21.36
N LEU A 265 8.73 -12.04 -21.15
CA LEU A 265 9.66 -11.66 -22.22
C LEU A 265 10.45 -12.87 -22.74
N ILE A 266 10.92 -13.76 -21.86
CA ILE A 266 11.60 -15.01 -22.24
C ILE A 266 10.63 -15.92 -23.00
N VAL A 267 9.40 -16.09 -22.51
CA VAL A 267 8.37 -16.88 -23.19
C VAL A 267 8.07 -16.29 -24.57
N TRP A 268 7.91 -14.97 -24.67
CA TRP A 268 7.73 -14.27 -25.95
C TRP A 268 8.86 -14.61 -26.93
N TYR A 269 10.12 -14.55 -26.49
CA TYR A 269 11.27 -14.92 -27.31
C TYR A 269 11.20 -16.38 -27.81
N PHE A 270 10.94 -17.35 -26.93
CA PHE A 270 10.89 -18.78 -27.29
C PHE A 270 9.68 -19.16 -28.15
N VAL A 271 8.56 -18.46 -27.98
CA VAL A 271 7.38 -18.54 -28.84
C VAL A 271 7.73 -18.05 -30.26
N HIS A 272 8.42 -16.91 -30.39
CA HIS A 272 8.85 -16.38 -31.69
C HIS A 272 9.87 -17.28 -32.38
N LYS A 273 10.79 -17.89 -31.63
CA LYS A 273 11.73 -18.90 -32.15
C LYS A 273 11.08 -20.24 -32.47
N LYS A 274 9.77 -20.42 -32.22
CA LYS A 274 9.02 -21.68 -32.38
C LYS A 274 9.62 -22.86 -31.57
N LYS A 275 10.38 -22.56 -30.51
CA LYS A 275 11.09 -23.53 -29.68
C LYS A 275 10.37 -23.89 -28.37
N MET A 276 9.25 -23.25 -28.07
CA MET A 276 8.52 -23.51 -26.81
C MET A 276 8.17 -25.00 -26.59
N HIS A 277 7.94 -25.78 -27.66
CA HIS A 277 7.63 -27.21 -27.55
C HIS A 277 8.83 -28.10 -27.18
N THR A 278 10.07 -27.67 -27.48
CA THR A 278 11.29 -28.44 -27.20
C THR A 278 11.92 -28.10 -25.85
N GLU A 279 11.74 -26.86 -25.38
CA GLU A 279 12.41 -26.32 -24.20
C GLU A 279 11.72 -26.73 -22.89
N ARG A 280 11.96 -27.97 -22.45
CA ARG A 280 11.31 -28.54 -21.26
C ARG A 280 11.58 -27.75 -19.99
N TRP A 281 12.76 -27.15 -19.84
CA TRP A 281 13.09 -26.33 -18.66
C TRP A 281 12.13 -25.14 -18.52
N LEU A 282 11.83 -24.45 -19.63
CA LEU A 282 10.92 -23.31 -19.64
C LEU A 282 9.48 -23.74 -19.37
N GLN A 283 9.09 -24.93 -19.85
CA GLN A 283 7.79 -25.52 -19.54
C GLN A 283 7.64 -25.85 -18.04
N TYR A 284 8.70 -26.35 -17.39
CA TYR A 284 8.71 -26.56 -15.95
C TYR A 284 8.67 -25.25 -15.16
N VAL A 285 9.45 -24.24 -15.59
CA VAL A 285 9.40 -22.91 -14.99
C VAL A 285 7.98 -22.37 -15.04
N ALA A 286 7.35 -22.36 -16.23
CA ALA A 286 5.98 -21.89 -16.40
C ALA A 286 4.95 -22.61 -15.50
N LEU A 287 5.10 -23.93 -15.33
CA LEU A 287 4.25 -24.71 -14.44
C LEU A 287 4.42 -24.28 -12.97
N TRP A 288 5.65 -24.09 -12.52
CA TRP A 288 5.95 -23.68 -11.15
C TRP A 288 5.76 -22.17 -10.90
N SER A 289 5.59 -21.36 -11.94
CA SER A 289 5.20 -19.96 -11.79
C SER A 289 3.75 -19.79 -11.30
N ILE A 290 2.86 -20.77 -11.50
CA ILE A 290 1.45 -20.67 -11.07
C ILE A 290 1.32 -20.28 -9.58
N PRO A 291 1.92 -21.01 -8.61
CA PRO A 291 1.84 -20.62 -7.21
C PRO A 291 2.50 -19.27 -6.92
N LEU A 292 3.55 -18.86 -7.66
CA LEU A 292 4.19 -17.56 -7.47
C LEU A 292 3.24 -16.41 -7.77
N ALA A 293 2.43 -16.49 -8.83
CA ALA A 293 1.44 -15.46 -9.15
C ALA A 293 0.39 -15.33 -8.03
N TYR A 294 -0.04 -16.45 -7.46
CA TYR A 294 -0.97 -16.44 -6.32
C TYR A 294 -0.34 -15.79 -5.08
N ILE A 295 0.90 -16.18 -4.74
CA ILE A 295 1.64 -15.64 -3.60
C ILE A 295 1.80 -14.12 -3.74
N ALA A 296 2.19 -13.62 -4.91
CA ALA A 296 2.31 -12.17 -5.15
C ALA A 296 0.98 -11.43 -4.91
N GLY A 297 -0.14 -12.01 -5.33
CA GLY A 297 -1.47 -11.46 -5.06
C GLY A 297 -1.80 -11.39 -3.56
N GLN A 298 -1.49 -12.45 -2.80
CA GLN A 298 -1.69 -12.47 -1.34
C GLN A 298 -0.77 -11.47 -0.63
N CYS A 299 0.50 -11.40 -1.04
CA CYS A 299 1.44 -10.41 -0.53
C CYS A 299 0.95 -8.98 -0.79
N GLY A 300 0.43 -8.67 -2.00
CA GLY A 300 -0.12 -7.36 -2.30
C GLY A 300 -1.31 -6.97 -1.42
N TRP A 301 -2.22 -7.92 -1.13
CA TRP A 301 -3.31 -7.69 -0.17
C TRP A 301 -2.80 -7.53 1.27
N ALA A 302 -1.81 -8.31 1.68
CA ALA A 302 -1.19 -8.17 2.99
C ALA A 302 -0.56 -6.77 3.16
N VAL A 303 0.22 -6.29 2.19
CA VAL A 303 0.77 -4.92 2.19
C VAL A 303 -0.35 -3.88 2.26
N ALA A 304 -1.41 -4.07 1.47
CA ALA A 304 -2.51 -3.13 1.42
C ALA A 304 -3.23 -3.01 2.78
N GLU A 305 -3.58 -4.14 3.41
CA GLU A 305 -4.40 -4.16 4.61
C GLU A 305 -3.60 -4.08 5.91
N MET A 306 -2.52 -4.86 6.02
CA MET A 306 -1.68 -4.87 7.23
C MET A 306 -0.86 -3.59 7.34
N GLY A 307 -0.44 -3.02 6.20
CA GLY A 307 0.19 -1.71 6.19
C GLY A 307 -0.75 -0.54 6.52
N ARG A 308 -2.07 -0.75 6.58
CA ARG A 308 -3.04 0.26 7.05
C ARG A 308 -3.20 0.22 8.58
N GLN A 309 -2.80 -0.86 9.24
CA GLN A 309 -2.86 -0.92 10.70
C GLN A 309 -2.12 0.28 11.32
N PRO A 310 -2.63 0.85 12.42
CA PRO A 310 -3.74 0.38 13.25
C PRO A 310 -5.13 0.80 12.74
N TRP A 311 -5.27 1.30 11.52
CA TRP A 311 -6.52 1.89 11.05
C TRP A 311 -7.46 0.88 10.36
N THR A 312 -8.72 0.87 10.79
CA THR A 312 -9.83 0.34 9.99
C THR A 312 -10.16 1.31 8.86
N ILE A 313 -10.37 2.59 9.21
CA ILE A 313 -10.50 3.72 8.29
C ILE A 313 -9.37 4.68 8.62
N GLN A 314 -8.51 4.94 7.64
CA GLN A 314 -7.30 5.76 7.80
C GLN A 314 -7.60 7.06 8.56
N ASP A 315 -6.86 7.31 9.65
CA ASP A 315 -6.93 8.49 10.54
C ASP A 315 -8.26 8.73 11.27
N VAL A 316 -9.30 7.92 11.01
CA VAL A 316 -10.67 8.14 11.51
C VAL A 316 -11.07 7.09 12.53
N LEU A 317 -10.82 5.81 12.23
CA LEU A 317 -11.29 4.70 13.06
C LEU A 317 -10.16 3.66 13.21
N PRO A 318 -9.57 3.52 14.40
CA PRO A 318 -8.59 2.47 14.66
C PRO A 318 -9.24 1.07 14.74
N VAL A 319 -8.42 0.04 14.69
CA VAL A 319 -8.77 -1.35 15.02
C VAL A 319 -8.73 -1.47 16.54
N GLN A 320 -9.83 -1.97 17.13
CA GLN A 320 -9.97 -2.19 18.57
C GLN A 320 -9.13 -3.37 19.05
#